data_AF-A0A6N7SQN1-F1
#
_entry.id   AF-A0A6N7SQN1-F1
#
_cell.length_a   1.000
_cell.length_b   1.000
_cell.length_c   1.000
_cell.angle_alpha   90.00
_cell.angle_beta   90.00
_cell.angle_gamma   90.00
#
_symmetry.space_group_name_H-M   'P 1'
#
loop_
_entity.id
_entity.type
_entity.pdbx_description
1 polymer ?
#
loop_
_entity_poly.entity_id
_entity_poly.type
_entity_poly.pdbx_seq_one_letter_code
_entity_poly.pdbx_strand_id
1 'polypeptide(L)'
;MMKPVITEEMKVHEEWYKEAENMTMGKLPKFLNHLMEDYQHDYGTICHALSAGALATVHAMNEAPSARGGITGFQAACVMWEFIRVFNYKNNKCGLRLLDMDNLLYPQYADKFYTISENTWKAVQKEAAERIKQSEAAHEKYIDDMERYKKDVKQFLIDVKQFEAEHPEYPKYEDNPQFYQHIGAGTLEEHEEHQEKVEAGFLFEPRKPYDGSAHPAVIAHWLRIVDGEIPFGLRLEEQ
;
A
#
# COMPACT_ATOMS: atom_id res chain seq x y z
N MET A 1 -27.83 29.33 14.19
CA MET A 1 -26.52 29.30 14.87
C MET A 1 -25.45 29.69 13.86
N MET A 2 -24.36 30.32 14.30
CA MET A 2 -23.25 30.68 13.42
C MET A 2 -22.44 29.41 13.11
N LYS A 3 -22.22 29.10 11.83
CA LYS A 3 -21.47 27.91 11.41
C LYS A 3 -19.98 28.11 11.69
N PRO A 4 -19.23 27.10 12.15
CA PRO A 4 -17.78 27.17 12.21
C PRO A 4 -17.20 27.42 10.81
N VAL A 5 -16.32 28.42 10.73
CA VAL A 5 -15.46 28.63 9.57
C VAL A 5 -14.29 27.66 9.68
N ILE A 6 -14.03 26.91 8.62
CA ILE A 6 -12.94 25.95 8.56
C ILE A 6 -11.98 26.33 7.43
N THR A 7 -10.70 25.99 7.62
CA THR A 7 -9.63 26.16 6.63
C THR A 7 -8.95 24.82 6.35
N GLU A 8 -8.24 24.72 5.23
CA GLU A 8 -7.51 23.49 4.86
C GLU A 8 -6.46 23.09 5.91
N GLU A 9 -5.79 24.08 6.52
CA GLU A 9 -4.78 23.88 7.58
C GLU A 9 -5.35 23.17 8.82
N MET A 10 -6.65 23.29 9.08
CA MET A 10 -7.33 22.63 10.20
C MET A 10 -7.52 21.13 9.97
N LYS A 11 -7.28 20.62 8.75
CA LYS A 11 -7.29 19.18 8.42
C LYS A 11 -8.56 18.42 8.77
N VAL A 12 -9.69 19.13 8.93
CA VAL A 12 -11.00 18.53 9.27
C VAL A 12 -11.43 17.49 8.23
N HIS A 13 -10.99 17.65 6.98
CA HIS A 13 -11.25 16.72 5.89
C HIS A 13 -10.69 15.32 6.10
N GLU A 14 -9.63 15.14 6.88
CA GLU A 14 -9.05 13.82 7.16
C GLU A 14 -10.07 12.91 7.85
N GLU A 15 -10.88 13.46 8.76
CA GLU A 15 -11.94 12.71 9.43
C GLU A 15 -13.13 12.42 8.49
N TRP A 16 -13.44 13.35 7.57
CA TRP A 16 -14.48 13.12 6.57
C TRP A 16 -14.16 11.94 5.66
N TYR A 17 -12.90 11.78 5.24
CA TYR A 17 -12.49 10.64 4.43
C TYR A 17 -12.57 9.32 5.20
N LYS A 18 -12.16 9.30 6.49
CA LYS A 18 -12.29 8.10 7.34
C LYS A 18 -13.75 7.69 7.54
N GLU A 19 -14.65 8.66 7.74
CA GLU A 19 -16.08 8.37 7.89
C GLU A 19 -16.68 7.86 6.56
N ALA A 20 -16.25 8.41 5.43
CA ALA A 20 -16.69 8.02 4.09
C ALA A 20 -16.43 6.53 3.78
N GLU A 21 -15.29 5.97 4.21
CA GLU A 21 -14.91 4.56 3.97
C GLU A 21 -15.91 3.55 4.53
N ASN A 22 -16.61 3.92 5.61
CA ASN A 22 -17.54 3.04 6.34
C ASN A 22 -19.01 3.42 6.09
N MET A 23 -19.27 4.17 5.01
CA MET A 23 -20.60 4.70 4.73
C MET A 23 -21.56 3.61 4.26
N THR A 24 -22.83 3.76 4.61
CA THR A 24 -23.92 2.90 4.12
C THR A 24 -25.05 3.75 3.55
N MET A 25 -25.91 3.14 2.73
CA MET A 25 -27.04 3.84 2.12
C MET A 25 -27.97 4.52 3.15
N GLY A 26 -28.08 3.97 4.37
CA GLY A 26 -28.90 4.55 5.43
C GLY A 26 -28.27 5.76 6.14
N LYS A 27 -26.93 5.85 6.19
CA LYS A 27 -26.20 6.94 6.84
C LYS A 27 -25.87 8.08 5.87
N LEU A 28 -25.78 7.78 4.58
CA LEU A 28 -25.29 8.70 3.55
C LEU A 28 -25.98 10.06 3.55
N PRO A 29 -27.33 10.20 3.63
CA PRO A 29 -27.96 11.52 3.62
C PRO A 29 -27.52 12.41 4.78
N LYS A 30 -27.39 11.83 5.98
CA LYS A 30 -26.95 12.58 7.17
C LYS A 30 -25.50 13.05 7.02
N PHE A 31 -24.64 12.19 6.49
CA PHE A 31 -23.24 12.54 6.24
C PHE A 31 -23.10 13.67 5.20
N LEU A 32 -23.83 13.59 4.08
CA LEU A 32 -23.81 14.65 3.06
C LEU A 32 -24.33 15.99 3.62
N ASN A 33 -25.38 15.96 4.44
CA ASN A 33 -25.87 17.16 5.11
C ASN A 33 -24.84 17.69 6.11
N HIS A 34 -24.20 16.85 6.90
CA HIS A 34 -23.11 17.26 7.80
C HIS A 34 -22.02 18.03 7.04
N LEU A 35 -21.54 17.49 5.92
CA LEU A 35 -20.51 18.14 5.11
C LEU A 35 -20.97 19.52 4.58
N MET A 36 -22.23 19.66 4.17
CA MET A 36 -22.70 20.88 3.50
C MET A 36 -23.34 21.91 4.44
N GLU A 37 -23.87 21.48 5.57
CA GLU A 37 -24.70 22.30 6.46
C GLU A 37 -23.99 22.69 7.75
N ASP A 38 -23.07 21.88 8.26
CA ASP A 38 -22.42 22.15 9.55
C ASP A 38 -21.22 23.10 9.45
N TYR A 39 -20.72 23.35 8.24
CA TYR A 39 -19.51 24.15 8.00
C TYR A 39 -19.76 25.35 7.06
N GLN A 40 -18.92 26.37 7.20
CA GLN A 40 -18.72 27.39 6.17
C GLN A 40 -17.39 27.10 5.47
N HIS A 41 -17.47 26.71 4.19
CA HIS A 41 -16.32 26.29 3.40
C HIS A 41 -15.58 27.46 2.74
N ASP A 42 -14.26 27.31 2.60
CA ASP A 42 -13.43 28.13 1.72
C ASP A 42 -13.23 27.45 0.35
N TYR A 43 -12.31 27.97 -0.47
CA TYR A 43 -12.01 27.44 -1.80
C TYR A 43 -11.41 26.02 -1.76
N GLY A 44 -10.60 25.70 -0.75
CA GLY A 44 -9.96 24.39 -0.59
C GLY A 44 -10.87 23.38 0.10
N THR A 45 -11.51 23.76 1.21
CA THR A 45 -12.31 22.84 2.03
C THR A 45 -13.54 22.33 1.29
N ILE A 46 -14.13 23.13 0.39
CA ILE A 46 -15.27 22.67 -0.42
C ILE A 46 -14.89 21.53 -1.37
N CYS A 47 -13.69 21.55 -1.94
CA CYS A 47 -13.21 20.47 -2.80
C CYS A 47 -13.12 19.16 -2.01
N HIS A 48 -12.58 19.21 -0.79
CA HIS A 48 -12.54 18.06 0.10
C HIS A 48 -13.91 17.53 0.50
N ALA A 49 -14.85 18.43 0.85
CA ALA A 49 -16.21 18.03 1.20
C ALA A 49 -16.92 17.32 0.04
N LEU A 50 -16.81 17.84 -1.18
CA LEU A 50 -17.40 17.22 -2.37
C LEU A 50 -16.76 15.85 -2.67
N SER A 51 -15.43 15.75 -2.57
CA SER A 51 -14.72 14.49 -2.76
C SER A 51 -15.08 13.44 -1.71
N ALA A 52 -15.16 13.82 -0.43
CA ALA A 52 -15.56 12.93 0.66
C ALA A 52 -17.00 12.44 0.46
N GLY A 53 -17.93 13.33 0.07
CA GLY A 53 -19.31 12.94 -0.23
C GLY A 53 -19.43 11.98 -1.42
N ALA A 54 -18.64 12.19 -2.49
CA ALA A 54 -18.60 11.28 -3.63
C ALA A 54 -18.04 9.90 -3.25
N LEU A 55 -16.94 9.85 -2.49
CA LEU A 55 -16.37 8.60 -1.99
C LEU A 55 -17.36 7.87 -1.05
N ALA A 56 -17.99 8.59 -0.11
CA ALA A 56 -18.99 8.03 0.78
C ALA A 56 -20.16 7.42 0.02
N THR A 57 -20.56 8.03 -1.09
CA THR A 57 -21.59 7.47 -1.98
C THR A 57 -21.12 6.18 -2.63
N VAL A 58 -19.89 6.13 -3.16
CA VAL A 58 -19.32 4.91 -3.76
C VAL A 58 -19.21 3.79 -2.74
N HIS A 59 -18.72 4.07 -1.52
CA HIS A 59 -18.65 3.07 -0.44
C HIS A 59 -20.04 2.58 -0.03
N ALA A 60 -21.00 3.48 0.16
CA ALA A 60 -22.38 3.12 0.49
C ALA A 60 -23.03 2.24 -0.58
N MET A 61 -22.74 2.50 -1.86
CA MET A 61 -23.23 1.68 -2.97
C MET A 61 -22.53 0.32 -3.04
N ASN A 62 -21.22 0.27 -2.79
CA ASN A 62 -20.46 -0.98 -2.74
C ASN A 62 -20.98 -1.93 -1.65
N GLU A 63 -21.26 -1.39 -0.46
CA GLU A 63 -21.81 -2.14 0.67
C GLU A 63 -23.31 -2.45 0.56
N ALA A 64 -23.99 -1.96 -0.48
CA ALA A 64 -25.41 -2.22 -0.65
C ALA A 64 -25.67 -3.72 -0.90
N PRO A 65 -26.78 -4.30 -0.39
CA PRO A 65 -27.07 -5.72 -0.55
C PRO A 65 -27.06 -6.23 -1.99
N SER A 66 -27.42 -5.38 -2.96
CA SER A 66 -27.41 -5.71 -4.38
C SER A 66 -26.02 -5.70 -5.03
N ALA A 67 -25.05 -4.99 -4.44
CA ALA A 67 -23.70 -4.84 -4.99
C ALA A 67 -22.75 -5.97 -4.56
N ARG A 68 -23.08 -6.70 -3.49
CA ARG A 68 -22.30 -7.80 -2.91
C ARG A 68 -20.90 -7.39 -2.39
N GLY A 69 -20.59 -6.10 -2.32
CA GLY A 69 -19.31 -5.60 -1.83
C GLY A 69 -18.11 -5.96 -2.70
N GLY A 70 -16.92 -5.65 -2.19
CA GLY A 70 -15.66 -6.16 -2.73
C GLY A 70 -15.25 -5.61 -4.10
N ILE A 71 -15.49 -4.32 -4.37
CA ILE A 71 -14.97 -3.69 -5.59
C ILE A 71 -13.46 -3.92 -5.72
N THR A 72 -13.07 -4.51 -6.85
CA THR A 72 -11.65 -4.76 -7.16
C THR A 72 -10.94 -3.47 -7.54
N GLY A 73 -9.61 -3.46 -7.44
CA GLY A 73 -8.80 -2.32 -7.91
C GLY A 73 -9.06 -1.95 -9.38
N PHE A 74 -9.34 -2.95 -10.24
CA PHE A 74 -9.73 -2.71 -11.63
C PHE A 74 -11.07 -1.97 -11.74
N GLN A 75 -12.10 -2.42 -11.01
CA GLN A 75 -13.41 -1.76 -11.02
C GLN A 75 -13.33 -0.35 -10.43
N ALA A 76 -12.56 -0.15 -9.35
CA ALA A 76 -12.31 1.17 -8.77
C ALA A 76 -11.65 2.12 -9.80
N ALA A 77 -10.68 1.63 -10.57
CA ALA A 77 -10.06 2.39 -11.66
C ALA A 77 -11.07 2.76 -12.76
N CYS A 78 -11.98 1.85 -13.13
CA CYS A 78 -13.06 2.15 -14.07
C CYS A 78 -13.97 3.28 -13.56
N VAL A 79 -14.37 3.24 -12.28
CA VAL A 79 -15.18 4.30 -11.66
C VAL A 79 -14.44 5.63 -11.66
N MET A 80 -13.15 5.65 -11.29
CA MET A 80 -12.32 6.86 -11.32
C MET A 80 -12.28 7.49 -12.72
N TRP A 81 -12.12 6.67 -13.77
CA TRP A 81 -12.13 7.17 -15.16
C TRP A 81 -13.48 7.75 -15.58
N GLU A 82 -14.60 7.25 -15.07
CA GLU A 82 -15.91 7.87 -15.27
C GLU A 82 -15.96 9.27 -14.66
N PHE A 83 -15.47 9.46 -13.44
CA PHE A 83 -15.37 10.79 -12.84
C PHE A 83 -14.50 11.73 -13.67
N ILE A 84 -13.31 11.29 -14.10
CA ILE A 84 -12.41 12.13 -14.92
C ILE A 84 -13.09 12.57 -16.22
N ARG A 85 -13.67 11.63 -16.96
CA ARG A 85 -14.27 11.89 -18.28
C ARG A 85 -15.57 12.67 -18.18
N VAL A 86 -16.45 12.29 -17.26
CA VAL A 86 -17.79 12.89 -17.15
C VAL A 86 -17.76 14.18 -16.35
N PHE A 87 -16.87 14.36 -15.37
CA PHE A 87 -16.85 15.57 -14.56
C PHE A 87 -16.04 16.69 -15.21
N ASN A 88 -14.81 16.42 -15.65
CA ASN A 88 -13.87 17.48 -16.05
C ASN A 88 -13.53 17.48 -17.55
N TYR A 89 -13.51 16.32 -18.21
CA TYR A 89 -12.98 16.18 -19.57
C TYR A 89 -14.01 15.68 -20.61
N LYS A 90 -15.28 16.10 -20.50
CA LYS A 90 -16.41 15.62 -21.32
C LYS A 90 -16.16 15.63 -22.84
N ASN A 91 -15.38 16.60 -23.32
CA ASN A 91 -15.12 16.82 -24.74
C ASN A 91 -13.68 16.52 -25.16
N ASN A 92 -12.91 15.79 -24.35
CA ASN A 92 -11.55 15.42 -24.70
C ASN A 92 -11.55 14.47 -25.92
N LYS A 93 -10.78 14.84 -26.95
CA LYS A 93 -10.66 14.07 -28.21
C LYS A 93 -9.26 13.49 -28.44
N CYS A 94 -8.27 13.98 -27.70
CA CYS A 94 -6.85 13.67 -27.93
C CYS A 94 -6.30 12.65 -26.93
N GLY A 95 -7.13 12.17 -26.00
CA GLY A 95 -6.72 11.29 -24.90
C GLY A 95 -6.35 12.05 -23.62
N LEU A 96 -6.23 11.29 -22.54
CA LEU A 96 -5.79 11.73 -21.22
C LEU A 96 -4.76 10.74 -20.69
N ARG A 97 -3.81 11.22 -19.90
CA ARG A 97 -2.84 10.42 -19.17
C ARG A 97 -2.78 10.94 -17.74
N LEU A 98 -2.78 10.02 -16.78
CA LEU A 98 -2.35 10.28 -15.41
C LEU A 98 -0.88 9.86 -15.32
N LEU A 99 -0.05 10.74 -14.77
CA LEU A 99 1.37 10.48 -14.59
C LEU A 99 1.67 10.50 -13.10
N ASP A 100 2.11 9.35 -12.60
CA ASP A 100 2.57 9.21 -11.23
C ASP A 100 4.07 9.54 -11.19
N MET A 101 4.38 10.67 -10.53
CA MET A 101 5.73 11.24 -10.48
C MET A 101 6.66 10.45 -9.56
N ASP A 102 6.16 9.60 -8.67
CA ASP A 102 6.99 8.73 -7.83
C ASP A 102 7.73 7.70 -8.68
N ASN A 103 7.26 7.43 -9.91
CA ASN A 103 7.99 6.59 -10.85
C ASN A 103 9.36 7.17 -11.24
N LEU A 104 9.64 8.45 -11.00
CA LEU A 104 10.99 9.04 -11.17
C LEU A 104 12.02 8.41 -10.22
N LEU A 105 11.56 7.83 -9.10
CA LEU A 105 12.41 7.13 -8.13
C LEU A 105 12.88 5.77 -8.64
N TYR A 106 12.39 5.27 -9.78
CA TYR A 106 12.74 3.93 -10.23
C TYR A 106 13.24 3.93 -11.68
N PRO A 107 14.45 3.37 -11.95
CA PRO A 107 15.10 3.51 -13.24
C PRO A 107 14.34 2.87 -14.42
N GLN A 108 13.52 1.85 -14.15
CA GLN A 108 12.73 1.15 -15.16
C GLN A 108 11.58 1.96 -15.78
N TYR A 109 11.28 3.16 -15.26
CA TYR A 109 10.18 4.01 -15.73
C TYR A 109 10.64 5.23 -16.52
N ALA A 110 11.88 5.23 -17.01
CA ALA A 110 12.47 6.34 -17.76
C ALA A 110 11.61 6.78 -18.96
N ASP A 111 10.98 5.84 -19.64
CA ASP A 111 10.15 6.07 -20.84
C ASP A 111 8.82 6.80 -20.56
N LYS A 112 8.45 6.96 -19.29
CA LYS A 112 7.21 7.64 -18.90
C LYS A 112 7.31 9.17 -18.90
N PHE A 113 8.52 9.72 -18.89
CA PHE A 113 8.77 11.14 -18.60
C PHE A 113 9.51 11.85 -19.73
N TYR A 114 9.23 13.15 -19.88
CA TYR A 114 9.88 14.02 -20.87
C TYR A 114 10.46 15.29 -20.24
N THR A 115 9.74 15.88 -19.27
CA THR A 115 10.13 17.07 -18.49
C THR A 115 9.58 16.96 -17.08
N ILE A 116 10.16 17.70 -16.13
CA ILE A 116 9.66 17.82 -14.75
C ILE A 116 9.74 19.27 -14.27
N SER A 117 8.83 19.67 -13.37
CA SER A 117 8.92 20.98 -12.71
C SER A 117 9.97 20.99 -11.60
N GLU A 118 10.45 22.18 -11.23
CA GLU A 118 11.38 22.34 -10.09
C GLU A 118 10.77 21.86 -8.76
N ASN A 119 9.48 22.10 -8.54
CA ASN A 119 8.79 21.65 -7.33
C ASN A 119 8.70 20.13 -7.27
N THR A 120 8.38 19.48 -8.40
CA THR A 120 8.39 18.02 -8.50
C THR A 120 9.79 17.49 -8.27
N TRP A 121 10.81 18.13 -8.85
CA TRP A 121 12.19 17.73 -8.65
C TRP A 121 12.59 17.75 -7.17
N LYS A 122 12.33 18.85 -6.46
CA LYS A 122 12.59 18.96 -5.01
C LYS A 122 11.84 17.89 -4.19
N ALA A 123 10.60 17.58 -4.56
CA ALA A 123 9.82 16.53 -3.91
C ALA A 123 10.44 15.14 -4.12
N VAL A 124 10.86 14.82 -5.34
CA VAL A 124 11.53 13.56 -5.68
C VAL A 124 12.86 13.42 -4.95
N GLN A 125 13.65 14.49 -4.83
CA GLN A 125 14.89 14.48 -4.06
C GLN A 125 14.65 14.19 -2.58
N LYS A 126 13.64 14.84 -1.99
CA LYS A 126 13.26 14.62 -0.60
C LYS A 126 12.81 13.17 -0.38
N GLU A 127 11.97 12.64 -1.26
CA GLU A 127 11.47 11.27 -1.15
C GLU A 127 12.60 10.24 -1.36
N ALA A 128 13.50 10.46 -2.31
CA ALA A 128 14.67 9.58 -2.51
C ALA A 128 15.54 9.50 -1.24
N ALA A 129 15.80 10.64 -0.58
CA ALA A 129 16.54 10.67 0.67
C ALA A 129 15.84 9.90 1.79
N GLU A 130 14.51 9.96 1.85
CA GLU A 130 13.72 9.20 2.83
C GLU A 130 13.71 7.70 2.53
N ARG A 131 13.59 7.30 1.26
CA ARG A 131 13.64 5.90 0.82
C ARG A 131 14.98 5.23 1.11
N ILE A 132 16.09 5.98 0.99
CA ILE A 132 17.42 5.48 1.37
C ILE A 132 17.43 5.14 2.85
N LYS A 133 17.00 6.04 3.74
CA LYS A 133 16.96 5.78 5.19
C LYS A 133 16.07 4.58 5.55
N GLN A 134 14.90 4.48 4.91
CA GLN A 134 14.00 3.36 5.12
C GLN A 134 14.62 2.04 4.66
N SER A 135 15.33 2.06 3.53
CA SER A 135 16.03 0.88 3.00
C SER A 135 17.18 0.45 3.91
N GLU A 136 17.96 1.40 4.44
CA GLU A 136 19.03 1.13 5.40
C GLU A 136 18.48 0.51 6.69
N ALA A 137 17.45 1.13 7.29
CA ALA A 137 16.79 0.61 8.47
C ALA A 137 16.19 -0.79 8.26
N ALA A 138 15.62 -1.06 7.07
CA ALA A 138 15.12 -2.37 6.70
C ALA A 138 16.24 -3.41 6.61
N HIS A 139 17.40 -3.05 6.07
CA HIS A 139 18.55 -3.94 5.97
C HIS A 139 19.17 -4.23 7.35
N GLU A 140 19.31 -3.22 8.21
CA GLU A 140 19.78 -3.40 9.59
C GLU A 140 18.88 -4.38 10.36
N LYS A 141 17.56 -4.19 10.27
CA LYS A 141 16.59 -5.11 10.86
C LYS A 141 16.74 -6.53 10.30
N TYR A 142 16.96 -6.67 8.99
CA TYR A 142 17.18 -7.98 8.37
C TYR A 142 18.41 -8.69 8.93
N ILE A 143 19.51 -7.97 9.20
CA ILE A 143 20.72 -8.54 9.81
C ILE A 143 20.40 -9.09 11.20
N ASP A 144 19.69 -8.34 12.03
CA ASP A 144 19.30 -8.77 13.38
C ASP A 144 18.37 -10.00 13.33
N ASP A 145 17.36 -9.96 12.45
CA ASP A 145 16.42 -11.06 12.23
C ASP A 145 17.16 -12.31 11.72
N MET A 146 18.18 -12.16 10.88
CA MET A 146 19.02 -13.26 10.39
C MET A 146 19.85 -13.91 11.50
N GLU A 147 20.42 -13.13 12.42
CA GLU A 147 21.17 -13.66 13.56
C GLU A 147 20.25 -14.44 14.53
N ARG A 148 19.03 -13.94 14.74
CA ARG A 148 18.01 -14.68 15.48
C ARG A 148 17.60 -15.96 14.76
N TYR A 149 17.30 -15.89 13.47
CA TYR A 149 16.95 -17.05 12.64
C TYR A 149 17.99 -18.16 12.72
N LYS A 150 19.29 -17.83 12.68
CA LYS A 150 20.37 -18.83 12.85
C LYS A 150 20.33 -19.54 14.21
N LYS A 151 19.91 -18.86 15.28
CA LYS A 151 19.74 -19.47 16.61
C LYS A 151 18.49 -20.35 16.63
N ASP A 152 17.38 -19.84 16.08
CA ASP A 152 16.10 -20.55 16.04
C ASP A 152 16.21 -21.84 15.22
N VAL A 153 16.93 -21.84 14.08
CA VAL A 153 17.19 -23.05 13.29
C VAL A 153 18.02 -24.08 14.07
N LYS A 154 19.05 -23.64 14.79
CA LYS A 154 19.86 -24.55 15.63
C LYS A 154 19.01 -25.21 16.72
N GLN A 155 18.12 -24.44 17.33
CA GLN A 155 17.21 -24.95 18.34
C GLN A 155 16.17 -25.90 17.72
N PHE A 156 15.58 -25.53 16.59
CA PHE A 156 14.65 -26.37 15.84
C PHE A 156 15.24 -27.74 15.49
N LEU A 157 16.51 -27.83 15.07
CA LEU A 157 17.16 -29.10 14.77
C LEU A 157 17.29 -30.02 15.99
N ILE A 158 17.31 -29.47 17.21
CA ILE A 158 17.27 -30.25 18.46
C ILE A 158 15.83 -30.66 18.74
N ASP A 159 14.90 -29.71 18.68
CA ASP A 159 13.50 -29.91 19.01
C ASP A 159 12.84 -30.92 18.06
N VAL A 160 13.18 -30.89 16.77
CA VAL A 160 12.61 -31.81 15.76
C VAL A 160 13.01 -33.25 16.03
N LYS A 161 14.22 -33.50 16.56
CA LYS A 161 14.66 -34.84 16.94
C LYS A 161 13.89 -35.38 18.12
N GLN A 162 13.53 -34.51 19.08
CA GLN A 162 12.66 -34.89 20.18
C GLN A 162 11.23 -35.12 19.69
N PHE A 163 10.70 -34.22 18.87
CA PHE A 163 9.37 -34.32 18.28
C PHE A 163 9.18 -35.62 17.47
N GLU A 164 10.16 -35.99 16.64
CA GLU A 164 10.17 -37.27 15.90
C GLU A 164 10.11 -38.51 16.81
N ALA A 165 10.68 -38.43 18.02
CA ALA A 165 10.63 -39.54 18.98
C ALA A 165 9.26 -39.65 19.67
N GLU A 166 8.58 -38.52 19.87
CA GLU A 166 7.25 -38.42 20.47
C GLU A 166 6.13 -38.71 19.44
N HIS A 167 6.38 -38.42 18.16
CA HIS A 167 5.42 -38.52 17.05
C HIS A 167 5.94 -39.38 15.88
N PRO A 168 6.04 -40.71 16.05
CA PRO A 168 6.55 -41.61 15.00
C PRO A 168 5.64 -41.70 13.76
N GLU A 169 4.41 -41.18 13.82
CA GLU A 169 3.48 -41.09 12.70
C GLU A 169 3.90 -40.08 11.62
N TYR A 170 4.74 -39.10 11.96
CA TYR A 170 5.21 -38.08 11.03
C TYR A 170 6.50 -38.52 10.33
N PRO A 171 6.72 -38.07 9.07
CA PRO A 171 7.97 -38.32 8.37
C PRO A 171 9.12 -37.64 9.09
N LYS A 172 10.29 -38.27 9.13
CA LYS A 172 11.50 -37.65 9.69
C LYS A 172 11.91 -36.44 8.88
N TYR A 173 12.51 -35.45 9.54
CA TYR A 173 12.98 -34.24 8.90
C TYR A 173 14.03 -34.52 7.81
N GLU A 174 14.95 -35.46 8.01
CA GLU A 174 15.94 -35.80 6.97
C GLU A 174 15.32 -36.41 5.71
N ASP A 175 14.21 -37.13 5.87
CA ASP A 175 13.54 -37.84 4.79
C ASP A 175 12.59 -36.89 4.03
N ASN A 176 11.94 -35.96 4.73
CA ASN A 176 11.04 -34.96 4.13
C ASN A 176 11.08 -33.59 4.84
N PRO A 177 12.09 -32.74 4.57
CA PRO A 177 12.20 -31.42 5.18
C PRO A 177 11.00 -30.51 4.87
N GLN A 178 10.40 -30.65 3.68
CA GLN A 178 9.27 -29.82 3.24
C GLN A 178 8.02 -30.01 4.10
N PHE A 179 7.86 -31.18 4.76
CA PHE A 179 6.74 -31.44 5.67
C PHE A 179 6.71 -30.47 6.87
N TYR A 180 7.89 -29.99 7.26
CA TYR A 180 8.10 -29.07 8.38
C TYR A 180 8.11 -27.60 7.94
N GLN A 181 7.97 -27.32 6.64
CA GLN A 181 7.97 -25.96 6.13
C GLN A 181 6.57 -25.36 6.16
N HIS A 182 6.55 -24.04 6.30
CA HIS A 182 5.33 -23.30 6.08
C HIS A 182 4.99 -23.25 4.59
N ILE A 183 3.71 -23.39 4.26
CA ILE A 183 3.25 -23.20 2.89
C ILE A 183 3.12 -21.70 2.57
N GLY A 184 3.60 -21.31 1.39
CA GLY A 184 3.47 -19.94 0.88
C GLY A 184 2.32 -19.78 -0.11
N ALA A 185 1.99 -20.84 -0.84
CA ALA A 185 0.88 -20.94 -1.77
C ALA A 185 0.43 -22.40 -1.86
N GLY A 186 -0.87 -22.63 -2.03
CA GLY A 186 -1.43 -23.97 -2.14
C GLY A 186 -2.91 -23.96 -2.52
N THR A 187 -3.50 -25.13 -2.62
CA THR A 187 -4.95 -25.32 -2.71
C THR A 187 -5.63 -24.91 -1.41
N LEU A 188 -6.96 -24.78 -1.42
CA LEU A 188 -7.73 -24.52 -0.20
C LEU A 188 -7.51 -25.63 0.85
N GLU A 189 -7.51 -26.88 0.40
CA GLU A 189 -7.29 -28.07 1.24
C GLU A 189 -5.90 -28.02 1.90
N GLU A 190 -4.85 -27.71 1.14
CA GLU A 190 -3.49 -27.56 1.69
C GLU A 190 -3.40 -26.43 2.74
N HIS A 191 -4.15 -25.35 2.55
CA HIS A 191 -4.24 -24.25 3.51
C HIS A 191 -4.99 -24.63 4.79
N GLU A 192 -6.08 -25.37 4.67
CA GLU A 192 -6.84 -25.88 5.82
C GLU A 192 -5.98 -26.85 6.66
N GLU A 193 -5.31 -27.82 6.01
CA GLU A 193 -4.41 -28.75 6.69
C GLU A 193 -3.24 -28.04 7.40
N HIS A 194 -2.65 -27.02 6.78
CA HIS A 194 -1.61 -26.22 7.43
C HIS A 194 -2.17 -25.45 8.65
N GLN A 195 -3.38 -24.91 8.59
CA GLN A 195 -3.99 -24.24 9.75
C GLN A 195 -4.25 -25.21 10.89
N GLU A 196 -4.76 -26.41 10.61
CA GLU A 196 -4.94 -27.45 11.63
C GLU A 196 -3.63 -27.79 12.33
N LYS A 197 -2.52 -27.92 11.58
CA LYS A 197 -1.17 -28.10 12.15
C LYS A 197 -0.75 -26.94 13.05
N VAL A 198 -0.98 -25.70 12.61
CA VAL A 198 -0.67 -24.49 13.41
C VAL A 198 -1.46 -24.48 14.71
N GLU A 199 -2.77 -24.74 14.65
CA GLU A 199 -3.65 -24.77 15.82
C GLU A 199 -3.30 -25.91 16.78
N ALA A 200 -2.84 -27.05 16.25
CA ALA A 200 -2.35 -28.18 17.03
C ALA A 200 -0.96 -27.94 17.66
N GLY A 201 -0.30 -26.81 17.39
CA GLY A 201 1.04 -26.52 17.89
C GLY A 201 2.14 -27.36 17.23
N PHE A 202 1.94 -27.76 15.97
CA PHE A 202 2.93 -28.51 15.20
C PHE A 202 4.26 -27.73 15.11
N LEU A 203 5.36 -28.48 15.18
CA LEU A 203 6.71 -27.90 15.12
C LEU A 203 7.09 -27.57 13.67
N PHE A 204 7.03 -26.30 13.30
CA PHE A 204 7.48 -25.83 11.99
C PHE A 204 8.94 -25.36 12.00
N GLU A 205 9.62 -25.53 10.87
CA GLU A 205 10.91 -24.92 10.61
C GLU A 205 10.78 -23.39 10.65
N PRO A 206 11.67 -22.68 11.38
CA PRO A 206 11.68 -21.23 11.41
C PRO A 206 11.70 -20.64 9.99
N ARG A 207 10.96 -19.55 9.77
CA ARG A 207 10.98 -18.86 8.47
C ARG A 207 12.25 -18.05 8.33
N LYS A 208 12.97 -18.25 7.23
CA LYS A 208 14.08 -17.37 6.86
C LYS A 208 13.55 -15.95 6.66
N PRO A 209 14.13 -14.94 7.34
CA PRO A 209 13.69 -13.57 7.16
C PRO A 209 14.02 -13.08 5.74
N TYR A 210 13.24 -12.10 5.29
CA TYR A 210 13.38 -11.46 4.00
C TYR A 210 14.06 -10.10 4.17
N ASP A 211 14.99 -9.77 3.27
CA ASP A 211 15.61 -8.46 3.24
C ASP A 211 14.66 -7.46 2.58
N GLY A 212 14.06 -6.60 3.40
CA GLY A 212 13.11 -5.58 2.96
C GLY A 212 13.76 -4.37 2.28
N SER A 213 15.09 -4.33 2.18
CA SER A 213 15.80 -3.22 1.54
C SER A 213 15.62 -3.19 0.03
N ALA A 214 15.82 -2.00 -0.55
CA ALA A 214 15.75 -1.81 -1.98
C ALA A 214 16.95 -2.44 -2.69
N HIS A 215 16.75 -2.86 -3.94
CA HIS A 215 17.84 -3.41 -4.75
C HIS A 215 18.98 -2.38 -4.92
N PRO A 216 20.27 -2.77 -4.91
CA PRO A 216 21.39 -1.84 -4.97
C PRO A 216 21.36 -0.86 -6.15
N ALA A 217 20.87 -1.31 -7.32
CA ALA A 217 20.70 -0.44 -8.49
C ALA A 217 19.66 0.68 -8.27
N VAL A 218 18.62 0.42 -7.47
CA VAL A 218 17.61 1.41 -7.09
C VAL A 218 18.20 2.39 -6.08
N ILE A 219 18.96 1.90 -5.09
CA ILE A 219 19.67 2.75 -4.12
C ILE A 219 20.66 3.68 -4.85
N ALA A 220 21.45 3.16 -5.79
CA ALA A 220 22.38 3.95 -6.59
C ALA A 220 21.66 5.04 -7.41
N HIS A 221 20.47 4.76 -7.91
CA HIS A 221 19.62 5.75 -8.59
C HIS A 221 19.11 6.83 -7.63
N TRP A 222 18.67 6.46 -6.42
CA TRP A 222 18.26 7.42 -5.39
C TRP A 222 19.41 8.30 -4.92
N LEU A 223 20.61 7.76 -4.76
CA LEU A 223 21.79 8.54 -4.37
C LEU A 223 22.11 9.63 -5.40
N ARG A 224 22.11 9.27 -6.69
CA ARG A 224 22.27 10.25 -7.78
C ARG A 224 21.20 11.34 -7.75
N ILE A 225 19.95 10.97 -7.46
CA ILE A 225 18.86 11.94 -7.31
C ILE A 225 19.16 12.94 -6.17
N VAL A 226 19.56 12.42 -5.01
CA VAL A 226 19.90 13.24 -3.83
C VAL A 226 21.09 14.16 -4.12
N ASP A 227 22.07 13.68 -4.88
CA ASP A 227 23.24 14.45 -5.31
C ASP A 227 22.93 15.54 -6.35
N GLY A 228 21.67 15.63 -6.80
CA GLY A 228 21.22 16.67 -7.73
C GLY A 228 21.21 16.24 -9.19
N GLU A 229 21.49 14.97 -9.50
CA GLU A 229 21.39 14.47 -10.87
C GLU A 229 19.93 14.23 -11.24
N ILE A 230 19.42 15.04 -12.18
CA ILE A 230 18.07 14.86 -12.71
C ILE A 230 18.00 13.51 -13.46
N PRO A 231 17.04 12.63 -13.10
CA PRO A 231 16.85 11.34 -13.75
C PRO A 231 16.70 11.43 -15.27
N PHE A 232 17.14 10.39 -15.96
CA PHE A 232 16.81 10.09 -17.37
C PHE A 232 17.21 11.18 -18.38
N GLY A 233 18.08 12.12 -18.01
CA GLY A 233 18.46 13.24 -18.88
C GLY A 233 17.33 14.24 -19.08
N LEU A 234 16.34 14.26 -18.18
CA LEU A 234 15.24 15.21 -18.22
C LEU A 234 15.74 16.64 -17.97
N ARG A 235 14.96 17.61 -18.45
CA ARG A 235 15.17 19.03 -18.21
C ARG A 235 14.13 19.55 -17.24
N LEU A 236 14.53 20.52 -16.41
CA LEU A 236 13.57 21.31 -15.65
C LEU A 236 12.83 22.23 -16.60
N GLU A 237 11.51 22.31 -16.44
CA GLU A 237 10.70 23.28 -17.16
C GLU A 237 11.08 24.70 -16.71
N GLU A 238 11.40 25.56 -17.68
CA GLU A 238 11.57 27.00 -17.44
C GLU A 238 10.21 27.60 -17.07
N GLN A 239 10.14 28.34 -15.97
CA GLN A 239 8.92 29.03 -15.51
C GLN A 239 8.58 30.23 -16.40
#